data_AF-A0A523Q2L0-F1
#
_entry.id   AF-A0A523Q2L0-F1
#
_cell.length_a   1.000
_cell.length_b   1.000
_cell.length_c   1.000
_cell.angle_alpha   90.00
_cell.angle_beta   90.00
_cell.angle_gamma   90.00
#
_symmetry.space_group_name_H-M   'P 1'
#
loop_
_entity.id
_entity.type
_entity.pdbx_description
1 polymer ?
#
loop_
_entity_poly.entity_id
_entity_poly.type
_entity_poly.pdbx_seq_one_letter_code
_entity_poly.pdbx_strand_id
1 'polypeptide(L)'
;MHQAPAGRGCLQVLEAWLERLPKNTWPIILNTWVLYYASGPALAEHRSALQRLLHRHRASWVSAEDLHTSTTLFGPPPTLPPVEGVSRDEALAQTFWVTAQAPEGELQARYVARSHPHGQWVRWDGGHDRNSVSLEAWRP
;
A
#
# COMPACT_ATOMS: atom_id res chain seq x y z
N MET A 1 14.20 -10.91 -24.48
CA MET A 1 13.64 -10.44 -23.19
C MET A 1 12.71 -9.27 -23.50
N HIS A 2 11.42 -9.53 -23.64
CA HIS A 2 10.44 -8.49 -23.97
C HIS A 2 10.20 -7.62 -22.74
N GLN A 3 10.56 -6.34 -22.83
CA GLN A 3 10.12 -5.33 -21.87
C GLN A 3 8.60 -5.19 -22.01
N ALA A 4 7.85 -5.55 -20.97
CA ALA A 4 6.44 -5.19 -20.87
C ALA A 4 6.34 -3.65 -20.87
N PRO A 5 5.38 -3.05 -21.60
CA PRO A 5 5.20 -1.59 -21.55
C PRO A 5 4.88 -1.19 -20.10
N ALA A 6 5.80 -0.45 -19.49
CA ALA A 6 5.75 -0.08 -18.08
C ALA A 6 4.51 0.78 -17.76
N GLY A 7 3.78 0.40 -16.72
CA GLY A 7 2.98 1.28 -15.85
C GLY A 7 1.66 1.86 -16.38
N ARG A 8 1.58 2.33 -17.62
CA ARG A 8 0.40 3.08 -18.09
C ARG A 8 -0.81 2.21 -18.40
N GLY A 9 -0.60 1.03 -18.99
CA GLY A 9 -1.70 0.19 -19.47
C GLY A 9 -2.60 -0.34 -18.35
N CYS A 10 -2.02 -0.84 -17.25
CA CYS A 10 -2.80 -1.40 -16.14
C CYS A 10 -3.58 -0.33 -15.38
N LEU A 11 -3.00 0.85 -15.15
CA LEU A 11 -3.67 1.94 -14.45
C LEU A 11 -4.78 2.59 -15.28
N GLN A 12 -4.65 2.63 -16.61
CA GLN A 12 -5.72 3.09 -17.50
C GLN A 12 -6.93 2.14 -17.46
N VAL A 13 -6.70 0.83 -17.45
CA VAL A 13 -7.77 -0.17 -17.29
C VAL A 13 -8.43 -0.01 -15.92
N LEU A 14 -7.64 0.21 -14.87
CA LEU A 14 -8.15 0.47 -13.52
C LEU A 14 -9.01 1.74 -13.46
N GLU A 15 -8.55 2.84 -14.06
CA GLU A 15 -9.31 4.11 -14.12
C GLU A 15 -10.67 3.92 -14.79
N ALA A 16 -10.70 3.29 -15.96
CA ALA A 16 -11.95 2.99 -16.67
C ALA A 16 -12.90 2.08 -15.87
N TRP A 17 -12.36 1.17 -15.05
CA TRP A 17 -13.15 0.36 -14.15
C TRP A 17 -13.70 1.17 -12.97
N LEU A 18 -12.89 2.06 -12.37
CA LEU A 18 -13.31 2.94 -11.27
C LEU A 18 -14.45 3.89 -11.68
N GLU A 19 -14.46 4.36 -12.92
CA GLU A 19 -15.53 5.21 -13.47
C GLU A 19 -16.91 4.52 -13.52
N ARG A 20 -16.93 3.18 -13.51
CA ARG A 20 -18.16 2.38 -13.61
C ARG A 20 -18.71 1.94 -12.26
N LEU A 21 -18.02 2.23 -11.16
CA LEU A 21 -18.47 1.81 -9.83
C LEU A 21 -19.71 2.59 -9.39
N PRO A 22 -20.62 1.96 -8.63
CA PRO A 22 -21.73 2.65 -7.99
C PRO A 22 -21.24 3.82 -7.13
N LYS A 23 -21.98 4.94 -7.11
CA LYS A 23 -21.59 6.19 -6.43
C LYS A 23 -21.33 6.06 -4.92
N ASN A 24 -21.85 5.01 -4.28
CA ASN A 24 -21.69 4.71 -2.86
C ASN A 24 -20.58 3.68 -2.58
N THR A 25 -19.77 3.33 -3.58
CA THR A 25 -18.64 2.42 -3.43
C THR A 25 -17.41 3.19 -2.98
N TRP A 26 -16.67 2.63 -2.01
CA TRP A 26 -15.35 3.13 -1.61
C TRP A 26 -14.28 2.18 -2.16
N PRO A 27 -13.59 2.51 -3.26
CA PRO A 27 -12.63 1.60 -3.88
C PRO A 27 -11.35 1.50 -3.03
N ILE A 28 -10.82 0.30 -2.91
CA ILE A 28 -9.50 0.03 -2.34
C ILE A 28 -8.62 -0.54 -3.45
N ILE A 29 -7.54 0.17 -3.77
CA ILE A 29 -6.51 -0.27 -4.71
C ILE A 29 -5.41 -0.94 -3.88
N LEU A 30 -5.04 -2.17 -4.23
CA LEU A 30 -4.04 -2.96 -3.50
C LEU A 30 -2.86 -3.30 -4.40
N ASN A 31 -1.65 -3.03 -3.92
CA ASN A 31 -0.39 -3.53 -4.47
C ASN A 31 0.33 -4.35 -3.40
N THR A 32 0.84 -5.52 -3.77
CA THR A 32 1.65 -6.37 -2.89
C THR A 32 2.82 -6.94 -3.67
N TRP A 33 4.04 -6.57 -3.28
CA TRP A 33 5.33 -7.00 -3.88
C TRP A 33 5.47 -6.84 -5.39
N VAL A 34 4.55 -6.12 -6.03
CA VAL A 34 4.55 -5.95 -7.49
C VAL A 34 5.43 -4.77 -7.89
N LEU A 35 5.59 -3.79 -6.99
CA LEU A 35 6.36 -2.59 -7.25
C LEU A 35 7.85 -2.75 -6.93
N TYR A 36 8.22 -3.82 -6.21
CA TYR A 36 9.61 -4.23 -5.99
C TYR A 36 10.46 -4.28 -7.28
N TYR A 37 9.86 -4.63 -8.41
CA TYR A 37 10.54 -4.74 -9.71
C TYR A 37 10.60 -3.41 -10.50
N ALA A 38 9.97 -2.35 -10.00
CA ALA A 38 9.91 -1.07 -10.67
C ALA A 38 11.16 -0.23 -10.36
N SER A 39 11.64 0.50 -11.37
CA SER A 39 12.71 1.48 -11.18
C SER A 39 12.18 2.74 -10.49
N GLY A 40 13.08 3.56 -9.94
CA GLY A 40 12.72 4.84 -9.33
C GLY A 40 11.80 5.73 -10.20
N PRO A 41 12.11 5.95 -11.49
CA PRO A 41 11.22 6.70 -12.39
C PRO A 41 9.84 6.06 -12.56
N ALA A 42 9.77 4.73 -12.67
CA ALA A 42 8.51 4.01 -12.80
C ALA A 42 7.68 4.08 -11.50
N LEU A 43 8.33 4.04 -10.33
CA LEU A 43 7.69 4.23 -9.02
C LEU A 43 7.13 5.65 -8.89
N ALA A 44 7.88 6.67 -9.31
CA ALA A 44 7.41 8.06 -9.29
C ALA A 44 6.18 8.26 -10.21
N GLU A 45 6.21 7.71 -11.43
CA GLU A 45 5.06 7.75 -12.34
C GLU A 45 3.85 7.02 -11.75
N HIS A 46 4.06 5.82 -11.18
CA HIS A 46 3.03 5.05 -10.52
C HIS A 46 2.40 5.81 -9.35
N ARG A 47 3.22 6.40 -8.48
CA ARG A 47 2.78 7.25 -7.36
C ARG A 47 1.92 8.40 -7.84
N SER A 48 2.38 9.17 -8.83
CA SER A 48 1.63 10.30 -9.37
C SER A 48 0.31 9.87 -10.01
N ALA A 49 0.28 8.73 -10.71
CA ALA A 49 -0.93 8.20 -11.31
C ALA A 49 -1.94 7.75 -10.24
N LEU A 50 -1.51 6.98 -9.23
CA LEU A 50 -2.39 6.58 -8.15
C LEU A 50 -2.90 7.78 -7.35
N GLN A 51 -2.07 8.77 -7.04
CA GLN A 51 -2.51 9.98 -6.34
C GLN A 51 -3.67 10.68 -7.07
N ARG A 52 -3.61 10.78 -8.40
CA ARG A 52 -4.73 11.31 -9.21
C ARG A 52 -5.99 10.45 -9.09
N LEU A 53 -5.85 9.13 -9.14
CA LEU A 53 -6.98 8.20 -9.01
C LEU A 53 -7.62 8.26 -7.63
N LEU A 54 -6.81 8.29 -6.57
CA LEU A 54 -7.28 8.42 -5.18
C LEU A 54 -8.09 9.69 -4.97
N HIS A 55 -7.59 10.81 -5.51
CA HIS A 55 -8.28 12.09 -5.44
C HIS A 55 -9.60 12.07 -6.23
N ARG A 56 -9.55 11.67 -7.51
CA ARG A 56 -10.71 11.70 -8.42
C ARG A 56 -11.83 10.76 -8.01
N HIS A 57 -11.50 9.58 -7.49
CA HIS A 57 -12.47 8.51 -7.22
C HIS A 57 -12.78 8.31 -5.74
N ARG A 58 -12.28 9.17 -4.84
CA ARG A 58 -12.41 9.01 -3.37
C ARG A 58 -12.03 7.60 -2.94
N ALA A 59 -10.89 7.14 -3.45
CA ALA A 59 -10.39 5.78 -3.21
C ALA A 59 -9.31 5.77 -2.12
N SER A 60 -8.96 4.58 -1.67
CA SER A 60 -7.80 4.34 -0.80
C SER A 60 -6.80 3.41 -1.48
N TRP A 61 -5.53 3.62 -1.20
CA TRP A 61 -4.45 2.75 -1.63
C TRP A 61 -3.90 1.99 -0.44
N VAL A 62 -3.77 0.68 -0.57
CA VAL A 62 -3.01 -0.18 0.34
C VAL A 62 -1.81 -0.72 -0.42
N SER A 63 -0.62 -0.50 0.11
CA SER A 63 0.63 -0.97 -0.48
C SER A 63 1.36 -1.85 0.51
N ALA A 64 1.79 -3.03 0.07
CA ALA A 64 2.59 -3.97 0.84
C ALA A 64 3.90 -4.22 0.08
N GLU A 65 4.95 -3.49 0.41
CA GLU A 65 6.19 -3.50 -0.36
C GLU A 65 7.41 -3.56 0.57
N ASP A 66 8.61 -3.71 0.02
CA ASP A 66 9.84 -3.67 0.80
C ASP A 66 10.17 -2.25 1.30
N LEU A 67 11.18 -2.13 2.16
CA LEU A 67 11.58 -0.86 2.74
C LEU A 67 11.94 0.20 1.69
N HIS A 68 12.67 -0.20 0.64
CA HIS A 68 13.11 0.72 -0.40
C HIS A 68 11.91 1.30 -1.15
N THR A 69 11.03 0.44 -1.65
CA THR A 69 9.85 0.84 -2.43
C THR A 69 8.90 1.67 -1.58
N SER A 70 8.60 1.24 -0.35
CA SER A 70 7.76 2.02 0.57
C SER A 70 8.35 3.40 0.86
N THR A 71 9.66 3.49 1.08
CA THR A 71 10.33 4.77 1.31
C THR A 71 10.26 5.69 0.10
N THR A 72 10.46 5.15 -1.11
CA THR A 72 10.36 5.91 -2.36
C THR A 72 8.94 6.44 -2.60
N LEU A 73 7.90 5.66 -2.28
CA LEU A 73 6.51 6.03 -2.53
C LEU A 73 5.91 6.95 -1.45
N PHE A 74 6.26 6.71 -0.18
CA PHE A 74 5.55 7.27 0.97
C PHE A 74 6.47 8.04 1.95
N GLY A 75 7.78 8.06 1.70
CA GLY A 75 8.76 8.54 2.67
C GLY A 75 9.13 7.48 3.70
N PRO A 76 10.17 7.72 4.52
CA PRO A 76 10.71 6.73 5.43
C PRO A 76 9.64 6.30 6.46
N PRO A 77 9.60 5.00 6.85
CA PRO A 77 8.77 4.58 7.97
C PRO A 77 9.24 5.25 9.26
N PRO A 78 8.35 5.39 10.27
CA PRO A 78 8.78 5.78 11.59
C PRO A 78 9.82 4.79 12.13
N THR A 79 10.61 5.20 13.11
CA THR A 79 11.46 4.26 13.85
C THR A 79 10.56 3.28 14.59
N LEU A 80 10.63 2.01 14.21
CA LEU A 80 9.76 0.97 14.76
C LEU A 80 10.55 0.03 15.67
N PRO A 81 9.93 -0.50 16.74
CA PRO A 81 10.62 -1.42 17.63
C PRO A 81 10.99 -2.71 16.87
N PRO A 82 12.06 -3.40 17.30
CA PRO A 82 12.40 -4.70 16.77
C PRO A 82 11.25 -5.69 16.98
N VAL A 83 11.14 -6.66 16.08
CA VAL A 83 10.23 -7.78 16.24
C VAL A 83 10.99 -8.88 16.99
N GLU A 84 10.45 -9.34 18.11
CA GLU A 84 11.09 -10.38 18.92
C GLU A 84 11.27 -11.66 18.08
N GLY A 85 12.44 -12.29 18.20
CA GLY A 85 12.78 -13.50 17.44
C GLY A 85 13.09 -13.28 15.97
N VAL A 86 13.05 -12.04 15.46
CA VAL A 86 13.40 -11.70 14.07
C VAL A 86 14.82 -11.15 14.02
N SER A 87 15.66 -11.78 13.19
CA SER A 87 17.04 -11.34 12.96
C SER A 87 17.09 -9.97 12.28
N ARG A 88 18.26 -9.31 12.30
CA ARG A 88 18.45 -8.02 11.61
C ARG A 88 18.23 -8.15 10.09
N ASP A 89 18.67 -9.25 9.49
CA ASP A 89 18.53 -9.47 8.05
C ASP A 89 17.07 -9.73 7.67
N GLU A 90 16.34 -10.52 8.46
CA GLU A 90 14.89 -10.67 8.29
C GLU A 90 14.14 -9.35 8.56
N ALA A 91 14.66 -8.49 9.45
CA ALA A 91 14.11 -7.17 9.69
C ALA A 91 14.28 -6.20 8.51
N LEU A 92 15.34 -6.38 7.71
CA LEU A 92 15.55 -5.64 6.47
C LEU A 92 14.71 -6.18 5.31
N ALA A 93 14.35 -7.46 5.36
CA ALA A 93 13.49 -8.10 4.36
C ALA A 93 11.99 -7.88 4.60
N GLN A 94 11.57 -7.13 5.63
CA GLN A 94 10.15 -7.00 5.99
C GLN A 94 9.30 -6.36 4.89
N THR A 95 8.05 -6.79 4.80
CA THR A 95 7.01 -6.07 4.06
C THR A 95 6.43 -4.98 4.93
N PHE A 96 6.37 -3.75 4.41
CA PHE A 96 5.70 -2.62 5.05
C PHE A 96 4.33 -2.41 4.43
N TRP A 97 3.31 -2.43 5.27
CA TRP A 97 1.94 -2.16 4.89
C TRP A 97 1.64 -0.68 5.12
N VAL A 98 1.25 0.01 4.06
CA VAL A 98 0.95 1.44 4.06
C VAL A 98 -0.45 1.65 3.53
N THR A 99 -1.27 2.41 4.25
CA THR A 99 -2.54 2.93 3.73
C THR A 99 -2.35 4.38 3.31
N ALA A 100 -2.87 4.76 2.14
CA ALA A 100 -2.81 6.12 1.65
C ALA A 100 -4.13 6.59 1.04
N GLN A 101 -4.40 7.89 1.18
CA GLN A 101 -5.53 8.60 0.60
C GLN A 101 -5.04 9.94 0.04
N ALA A 102 -5.83 10.57 -0.84
CA ALA A 102 -5.50 11.88 -1.39
C ALA A 102 -6.61 12.93 -1.18
N PRO A 103 -7.00 13.23 0.08
CA PRO A 103 -7.93 14.32 0.35
C PRO A 103 -7.34 15.63 -0.19
N GLU A 104 -8.16 16.42 -0.88
CA GLU A 104 -7.72 17.72 -1.45
C GLU A 104 -6.53 17.63 -2.44
N GLY A 105 -6.20 16.41 -2.91
CA GLY A 105 -5.16 16.17 -3.90
C GLY A 105 -3.79 15.89 -3.30
N GLU A 106 -3.62 15.97 -1.98
CA GLU A 106 -2.37 15.67 -1.29
C GLU A 106 -2.34 14.24 -0.75
N LEU A 107 -1.28 13.49 -1.06
CA LEU A 107 -1.14 12.11 -0.59
C LEU A 107 -0.84 12.07 0.91
N GLN A 108 -1.79 11.57 1.69
CA GLN A 108 -1.66 11.28 3.11
C GLN A 108 -1.48 9.77 3.28
N ALA A 109 -0.31 9.36 3.79
CA ALA A 109 0.05 7.95 3.95
C ALA A 109 0.36 7.62 5.41
N ARG A 110 0.05 6.39 5.81
CA ARG A 110 0.32 5.86 7.15
C ARG A 110 0.80 4.43 7.06
N TYR A 111 1.93 4.15 7.68
CA TYR A 111 2.39 2.78 7.96
C TYR A 111 1.47 2.15 9.02
N VAL A 112 0.90 0.98 8.72
CA VAL A 112 -0.12 0.31 9.55
C VAL A 112 0.30 -1.06 10.03
N ALA A 113 1.25 -1.71 9.35
CA ALA A 113 1.78 -3.00 9.76
C ALA A 113 3.12 -3.30 9.10
N ARG A 114 3.79 -4.31 9.62
CA ARG A 114 4.90 -4.99 8.98
C ARG A 114 4.65 -6.49 8.99
N SER A 115 5.12 -7.21 7.99
CA SER A 115 5.01 -8.66 7.94
C SER A 115 6.27 -9.32 7.40
N HIS A 116 6.38 -10.62 7.63
CA HIS A 116 7.29 -11.45 6.86
C HIS A 116 6.88 -11.42 5.37
N PRO A 117 7.83 -11.37 4.41
CA PRO A 117 7.53 -11.41 2.96
C PRO A 117 6.64 -12.57 2.54
N HIS A 118 6.80 -13.71 3.22
CA HIS A 118 6.10 -14.96 2.92
C HIS A 118 4.98 -15.29 3.93
N GLY A 119 4.54 -14.31 4.74
CA GLY A 119 3.34 -14.45 5.56
C GLY A 119 3.48 -15.26 6.86
N GLN A 120 4.70 -15.50 7.35
CA GLN A 120 4.91 -16.22 8.62
C GLN A 120 4.42 -15.44 9.85
N TRP A 121 4.50 -14.11 9.79
CA TRP A 121 4.06 -13.23 10.86
C TRP A 121 3.59 -11.89 10.31
N VAL A 122 2.73 -11.22 11.06
CA VAL A 122 2.33 -9.82 10.85
C VAL A 122 2.32 -9.11 12.20
N ARG A 123 2.80 -7.87 12.21
CA ARG A 123 2.78 -6.95 13.35
C ARG A 123 2.06 -5.69 12.92
N TRP A 124 0.95 -5.38 13.59
CA TRP A 124 0.22 -4.14 13.35
C TRP A 124 0.87 -2.99 14.12
N ASP A 125 1.14 -1.90 13.42
CA ASP A 125 1.78 -0.69 13.94
C ASP A 125 0.69 0.40 14.06
N GLY A 126 0.21 0.57 15.30
CA GLY A 126 -0.93 1.42 15.62
C GLY A 126 -1.61 0.87 16.85
N GLY A 127 -1.33 1.49 18.00
CA GLY A 127 -1.99 1.14 19.25
C GLY A 127 -3.50 1.09 19.04
N HIS A 128 -4.12 0.04 19.58
CA HIS A 128 -5.49 0.15 20.01
C HIS A 128 -5.58 1.31 21.01
N ASP A 129 -5.95 2.48 20.54
CA ASP A 129 -6.80 3.36 21.34
C ASP A 129 -8.20 3.33 20.72
N ARG A 130 -9.02 2.47 21.33
CA ARG A 130 -10.49 2.39 21.26
C ARG A 130 -11.11 2.27 19.87
N ASN A 131 -11.08 1.04 19.35
CA ASN A 131 -12.26 0.31 18.86
C ASN A 131 -11.76 -1.00 18.27
N SER A 132 -11.52 -1.98 19.14
CA SER A 132 -11.39 -3.38 18.75
C SER A 132 -12.70 -3.80 18.09
N VAL A 133 -12.73 -3.84 16.76
CA VAL A 133 -13.76 -4.61 16.06
C VAL A 133 -13.42 -6.07 16.31
N SER A 134 -14.15 -6.69 17.24
CA SER A 134 -14.19 -8.15 17.34
C SER A 134 -14.65 -8.69 15.98
N LEU A 135 -13.87 -9.61 15.40
CA LEU A 135 -14.24 -10.34 14.18
C LEU A 135 -15.48 -11.24 14.37
N GLU A 136 -16.09 -11.26 15.56
CA GLU A 136 -17.34 -11.98 15.83
C GLU A 136 -18.59 -11.35 15.19
N ALA A 137 -18.50 -10.14 14.62
CA ALA A 137 -19.63 -9.47 13.98
C ALA A 137 -19.82 -9.79 12.49
N TRP A 138 -18.98 -10.64 11.89
CA TRP A 138 -19.20 -11.12 10.51
C TRP A 138 -19.68 -12.57 10.55
N ARG A 139 -21.00 -12.75 10.58
CA ARG A 139 -21.66 -13.97 10.11
C ARG A 139 -22.54 -13.60 8.91
N PRO A 140 -22.55 -14.40 7.83
CA PRO A 140 -23.39 -14.16 6.66
C PRO A 140 -24.88 -14.20 7.01
#